data_AF-A0A9E3WZ82-F1
#
_entry.id   AF-A0A9E3WZ82-F1
#
_cell.length_a   1.000
_cell.length_b   1.000
_cell.length_c   1.000
_cell.angle_alpha   90.00
_cell.angle_beta   90.00
_cell.angle_gamma   90.00
#
_symmetry.space_group_name_H-M   'P 1'
#
loop_
_entity.id
_entity.type
_entity.pdbx_description
1 polymer ?
#
loop_
_entity_poly.entity_id
_entity_poly.type
_entity_poly.pdbx_seq_one_letter_code
_entity_poly.pdbx_strand_id
1 'polypeptide(L)'
;MKFKIWFVAIALCLGVAGLRVLAPMPINAACLGNSGLLANGSFEDDKTSWRFYTDGAARLRIDSPGFDCTKTALVQIDQPGENTQLYQTKVTLEPATRYRLSFAAYSSNGNDLGLYLHEHSGDYTSYGLSIDQVDLSTAWQQFTFEFVTEGFSAPVADGRLRFWLSSHATAGERYWIDGIVLEQVPDSVATATSATSFDATATDTPTPEAPTPTAVPDTPTPTSLEPTATAPAAEPTTTTAPSTATPLPTIFVPTPTATNPSDGTPGVNPIVVENQQPGTTAWKLGRKANDSAGQIKGY
;
A
#
# COMPACT_ATOMS: atom_id res chain seq x y z
N MET A 1 59.37 11.69 49.58
CA MET A 1 59.19 11.10 48.23
C MET A 1 57.93 11.69 47.62
N LYS A 2 58.04 12.41 46.50
CA LYS A 2 56.90 13.07 45.80
C LYS A 2 56.47 12.17 44.64
N PHE A 3 55.28 11.57 44.69
CA PHE A 3 54.69 10.85 43.56
C PHE A 3 53.87 11.81 42.70
N LYS A 4 54.31 12.03 41.46
CA LYS A 4 53.57 12.75 40.41
C LYS A 4 52.70 11.74 39.68
N ILE A 5 51.38 11.85 39.81
CA ILE A 5 50.40 11.11 39.00
C ILE A 5 50.07 11.97 37.79
N TRP A 6 50.28 11.42 36.59
CA TRP A 6 49.89 12.02 35.33
C TRP A 6 48.41 11.71 35.07
N PHE A 7 47.58 12.74 34.91
CA PHE A 7 46.24 12.59 34.35
C PHE A 7 46.36 12.49 32.83
N VAL A 8 46.02 11.33 32.28
CA VAL A 8 45.70 11.20 30.85
C VAL A 8 44.23 11.59 30.69
N ALA A 9 43.99 12.77 30.11
CA ALA A 9 42.64 13.19 29.74
C ALA A 9 42.23 12.42 28.47
N ILE A 10 41.32 11.45 28.62
CA ILE A 10 40.59 10.88 27.49
C ILE A 10 39.54 11.93 27.09
N ALA A 11 39.74 12.53 25.90
CA ALA A 11 38.72 13.35 25.27
C ALA A 11 37.56 12.43 24.84
N LEU A 12 36.53 12.36 25.68
CA LEU A 12 35.25 11.78 25.29
C LEU A 12 34.57 12.78 24.34
N CYS A 13 34.54 12.46 23.05
CA CYS A 13 33.66 13.13 22.10
C CYS A 13 32.21 12.87 22.52
N LEU A 14 31.64 13.78 23.32
CA LEU A 14 30.20 13.90 23.47
C LEU A 14 29.67 14.41 22.13
N GLY A 15 29.27 13.48 21.28
CA GLY A 15 28.41 13.79 20.15
C GLY A 15 27.17 14.48 20.69
N VAL A 16 26.96 15.73 20.26
CA VAL A 16 25.74 16.48 20.54
C VAL A 16 24.63 15.75 19.78
N ALA A 17 24.00 14.76 20.43
CA ALA A 17 22.73 14.24 19.96
C ALA A 17 21.78 15.43 20.02
N GLY A 18 21.48 15.99 18.84
CA GLY A 18 20.51 17.07 18.71
C GLY A 18 19.24 16.62 19.39
N LEU A 19 18.92 17.25 20.53
CA LEU A 19 17.62 17.15 21.17
C LEU A 19 16.62 17.72 20.16
N ARG A 20 16.10 16.85 19.29
CA ARG A 20 14.93 17.19 18.48
C ARG A 20 13.81 17.34 19.49
N VAL A 21 13.48 18.58 19.80
CA VAL A 21 12.18 18.93 20.33
C VAL A 21 11.19 18.42 19.29
N LEU A 22 10.60 17.25 19.54
CA LEU A 22 9.38 16.86 18.87
C LEU A 22 8.39 17.95 19.24
N ALA A 23 8.13 18.86 18.31
CA ALA A 23 6.96 19.71 18.42
C ALA A 23 5.78 18.77 18.71
N PRO A 24 4.92 19.07 19.69
CA PRO A 24 3.70 18.28 19.86
C PRO A 24 3.00 18.30 18.50
N MET A 25 2.91 17.13 17.87
CA MET A 25 2.21 17.01 16.59
C MET A 25 0.79 17.56 16.81
N PRO A 26 0.26 18.36 15.88
CA PRO A 26 -1.13 18.79 15.99
C PRO A 26 -1.97 17.52 16.15
N ILE A 27 -2.82 17.50 17.17
CA ILE A 27 -3.74 16.39 17.41
C ILE A 27 -4.63 16.32 16.16
N ASN A 28 -4.34 15.37 15.26
CA ASN A 28 -5.04 15.29 13.98
C ASN A 28 -6.53 15.05 14.27
N ALA A 29 -7.42 15.69 13.50
CA ALA A 29 -8.87 15.44 13.59
C ALA A 29 -9.24 13.95 13.43
N ALA A 30 -8.32 13.15 12.85
CA ALA A 30 -8.35 11.69 12.80
C ALA A 30 -8.44 11.00 14.19
N CYS A 31 -7.94 11.63 15.27
CA CYS A 31 -8.02 11.09 16.62
C CYS A 31 -9.42 11.19 17.25
N LEU A 32 -10.36 11.93 16.62
CA LEU A 32 -11.68 12.21 17.20
C LEU A 32 -12.77 11.22 16.78
N GLY A 33 -12.44 10.20 15.97
CA GLY A 33 -13.40 9.18 15.54
C GLY A 33 -14.39 9.72 14.50
N ASN A 34 -14.40 9.04 13.35
CA ASN A 34 -15.33 9.26 12.22
C ASN A 34 -15.17 10.59 11.47
N SER A 35 -14.08 10.73 10.72
CA SER A 35 -14.12 11.43 9.43
C SER A 35 -14.45 10.40 8.35
N GLY A 36 -15.72 10.30 7.92
CA GLY A 36 -16.14 9.46 6.80
C GLY A 36 -17.22 8.41 7.12
N LEU A 37 -17.42 7.50 6.16
CA LEU A 37 -18.44 6.43 6.16
C LEU A 37 -18.04 5.22 7.02
N LEU A 38 -16.76 5.11 7.39
CA LEU A 38 -16.24 4.03 8.22
C LEU A 38 -16.20 4.47 9.67
N ALA A 39 -16.52 3.54 10.57
CA ALA A 39 -16.36 3.74 11.99
C ALA A 39 -14.97 3.31 12.46
N ASN A 40 -14.42 4.04 13.44
CA ASN A 40 -13.19 3.68 14.15
C ASN A 40 -12.00 3.37 13.21
N GLY A 41 -11.81 4.19 12.17
CA GLY A 41 -10.71 4.03 11.22
C GLY A 41 -9.31 4.22 11.82
N SER A 42 -9.22 4.87 12.98
CA SER A 42 -8.00 5.14 13.75
C SER A 42 -7.67 4.09 14.81
N PHE A 43 -8.54 3.09 15.02
CA PHE A 43 -8.39 2.06 16.05
C PHE A 43 -8.25 2.59 17.50
N GLU A 44 -8.64 3.84 17.75
CA GLU A 44 -8.58 4.43 19.09
C GLU A 44 -9.61 3.79 20.05
N ASP A 45 -10.73 3.29 19.49
CA ASP A 45 -11.70 2.44 20.17
C ASP A 45 -11.40 0.94 19.96
N ASP A 46 -10.12 0.58 20.04
CA ASP A 46 -9.59 -0.76 19.82
C ASP A 46 -10.13 -1.38 18.52
N LYS A 47 -10.75 -2.56 18.61
CA LYS A 47 -11.25 -3.33 17.46
C LYS A 47 -12.71 -3.02 17.13
N THR A 48 -13.33 -2.03 17.79
CA THR A 48 -14.74 -1.70 17.56
C THR A 48 -14.99 -1.46 16.06
N SER A 49 -16.12 -1.95 15.56
CA SER A 49 -16.55 -1.92 14.14
C SER A 49 -15.72 -2.74 13.15
N TRP A 50 -14.47 -3.07 13.47
CA TRP A 50 -13.63 -3.93 12.64
C TRP A 50 -13.82 -5.41 12.95
N ARG A 51 -13.61 -6.24 11.94
CA ARG A 51 -13.65 -7.70 12.03
C ARG A 51 -12.40 -8.27 11.42
N PHE A 52 -11.95 -9.40 11.96
CA PHE A 52 -10.80 -10.13 11.46
C PHE A 52 -11.19 -11.58 11.27
N TYR A 53 -10.78 -12.17 10.15
CA TYR A 53 -10.97 -13.58 9.85
C TYR A 53 -9.69 -14.14 9.25
N THR A 54 -9.38 -15.39 9.59
CA THR A 54 -8.29 -16.17 9.00
C THR A 54 -8.68 -17.65 8.99
N ASP A 55 -8.35 -18.37 7.91
CA ASP A 55 -8.32 -19.83 7.86
C ASP A 55 -6.91 -20.42 8.13
N GLY A 56 -5.87 -19.57 8.16
CA GLY A 56 -4.54 -19.87 8.71
C GLY A 56 -4.44 -19.56 10.21
N ALA A 57 -3.22 -19.36 10.71
CA ALA A 57 -2.96 -18.93 12.09
C ALA A 57 -2.50 -17.47 12.10
N ALA A 58 -3.42 -16.56 12.37
CA ALA A 58 -3.16 -15.13 12.43
C ALA A 58 -4.04 -14.45 13.48
N ARG A 59 -3.69 -13.22 13.87
CA ARG A 59 -4.45 -12.45 14.86
C ARG A 59 -4.39 -10.96 14.59
N LEU A 60 -5.52 -10.29 14.79
CA LEU A 60 -5.59 -8.85 14.95
C LEU A 60 -5.27 -8.47 16.41
N ARG A 61 -4.37 -7.51 16.59
CA ARG A 61 -4.03 -6.83 17.84
C ARG A 61 -4.16 -5.33 17.66
N ILE A 62 -4.14 -4.61 18.78
CA ILE A 62 -3.95 -3.18 18.81
C ILE A 62 -2.53 -2.94 19.31
N ASP A 63 -1.78 -2.10 18.60
CA ASP A 63 -0.38 -1.80 18.87
C ASP A 63 -0.15 -0.28 18.97
N SER A 64 1.06 0.12 19.35
CA SER A 64 1.47 1.53 19.44
C SER A 64 2.96 1.68 19.07
N PRO A 65 3.39 2.80 18.46
CA PRO A 65 2.59 3.99 18.14
C PRO A 65 1.70 3.81 16.90
N GLY A 66 0.57 4.51 16.89
CA GLY A 66 -0.25 4.71 15.70
C GLY A 66 0.40 5.67 14.71
N PHE A 67 -0.18 5.78 13.51
CA PHE A 67 0.26 6.73 12.49
C PHE A 67 -0.18 8.15 12.84
N ASP A 68 -1.47 8.34 13.12
CA ASP A 68 -2.03 9.65 13.47
C ASP A 68 -2.03 9.89 14.99
N CYS A 69 -2.23 8.81 15.76
CA CYS A 69 -2.57 8.87 17.18
C CYS A 69 -1.79 7.81 17.98
N THR A 70 -2.40 7.19 19.00
CA THR A 70 -1.70 6.26 19.90
C THR A 70 -1.76 4.83 19.41
N LYS A 71 -2.91 4.41 18.89
CA LYS A 71 -3.21 3.02 18.54
C LYS A 71 -3.15 2.79 17.04
N THR A 72 -2.87 1.56 16.64
CA THR A 72 -2.95 1.07 15.25
C THR A 72 -3.43 -0.37 15.26
N ALA A 73 -4.07 -0.81 14.17
CA ALA A 73 -4.24 -2.24 13.95
C ALA A 73 -2.88 -2.88 13.67
N LEU A 74 -2.62 -4.02 14.31
CA LEU A 74 -1.52 -4.93 13.99
C LEU A 74 -2.11 -6.29 13.62
N VAL A 75 -1.96 -6.70 12.37
CA VAL A 75 -2.22 -8.08 11.95
C VAL A 75 -0.92 -8.86 12.00
N GLN A 76 -0.85 -9.88 12.85
CA GLN A 76 0.29 -10.77 12.95
C GLN A 76 -0.05 -12.12 12.32
N ILE A 77 0.76 -12.54 11.34
CA ILE A 77 0.64 -13.78 10.60
C ILE A 77 1.62 -14.80 11.20
N ASP A 78 1.14 -15.79 11.94
CA ASP A 78 2.00 -16.89 12.39
C ASP A 78 2.12 -17.95 11.29
N GLN A 79 1.02 -18.27 10.63
CA GLN A 79 0.94 -19.13 9.44
C GLN A 79 -0.05 -18.50 8.45
N PRO A 80 0.34 -18.30 7.17
CA PRO A 80 -0.58 -17.77 6.17
C PRO A 80 -1.73 -18.75 5.92
N GLY A 81 -2.87 -18.20 5.55
CA GLY A 81 -4.02 -18.95 5.08
C GLY A 81 -4.51 -18.39 3.75
N GLU A 82 -5.29 -19.16 3.01
CA GLU A 82 -5.88 -18.76 1.72
C GLU A 82 -6.97 -17.69 1.89
N ASN A 83 -7.44 -17.45 3.12
CA ASN A 83 -8.38 -16.40 3.45
C ASN A 83 -8.07 -15.74 4.81
N THR A 84 -7.34 -14.63 4.76
CA THR A 84 -6.92 -13.77 5.86
C THR A 84 -7.28 -12.34 5.54
N GLN A 85 -8.13 -11.74 6.37
CA GLN A 85 -8.73 -10.44 6.07
C GLN A 85 -9.04 -9.62 7.33
N LEU A 86 -8.82 -8.31 7.20
CA LEU A 86 -9.33 -7.26 8.08
C LEU A 86 -10.41 -6.51 7.33
N TYR A 87 -11.59 -6.37 7.91
CA TYR A 87 -12.72 -5.78 7.19
C TYR A 87 -13.71 -5.06 8.09
N GLN A 88 -14.48 -4.16 7.48
CA GLN A 88 -15.65 -3.51 8.07
C GLN A 88 -16.83 -3.69 7.11
N THR A 89 -18.02 -3.95 7.65
CA THR A 89 -19.25 -4.17 6.88
C THR A 89 -20.27 -3.06 7.16
N LYS A 90 -21.43 -3.14 6.50
CA LYS A 90 -22.52 -2.17 6.62
C LYS A 90 -22.13 -0.77 6.15
N VAL A 91 -21.27 -0.70 5.13
CA VAL A 91 -20.92 0.55 4.48
C VAL A 91 -22.06 0.94 3.53
N THR A 92 -22.65 2.11 3.76
CA THR A 92 -23.69 2.66 2.88
C THR A 92 -23.04 3.34 1.68
N LEU A 93 -23.52 3.03 0.48
CA LEU A 93 -22.96 3.57 -0.77
C LEU A 93 -24.09 4.00 -1.72
N GLU A 94 -23.87 5.14 -2.34
CA GLU A 94 -24.68 5.65 -3.44
C GLU A 94 -24.20 5.08 -4.79
N PRO A 95 -25.08 4.77 -5.76
CA PRO A 95 -24.69 4.27 -7.07
C PRO A 95 -24.01 5.37 -7.90
N ALA A 96 -23.13 4.99 -8.83
CA ALA A 96 -22.44 5.89 -9.77
C ALA A 96 -21.81 7.12 -9.10
N THR A 97 -21.32 6.95 -7.87
CA THR A 97 -20.84 8.03 -7.01
C THR A 97 -19.34 7.86 -6.77
N ARG A 98 -18.60 8.97 -6.83
CA ARG A 98 -17.16 8.97 -6.59
C ARG A 98 -16.86 8.98 -5.10
N TYR A 99 -15.99 8.07 -4.67
CA TYR A 99 -15.49 7.95 -3.30
C TYR A 99 -13.98 7.98 -3.28
N ARG A 100 -13.43 8.36 -2.13
CA ARG A 100 -12.00 8.30 -1.82
C ARG A 100 -11.78 7.45 -0.58
N LEU A 101 -10.94 6.43 -0.72
CA LEU A 101 -10.38 5.66 0.38
C LEU A 101 -8.96 6.16 0.66
N SER A 102 -8.66 6.50 1.90
CA SER A 102 -7.32 6.84 2.38
C SER A 102 -6.99 6.05 3.64
N PHE A 103 -5.72 5.67 3.81
CA PHE A 103 -5.21 4.99 5.00
C PHE A 103 -3.68 5.06 5.04
N ALA A 104 -3.10 4.79 6.20
CA ALA A 104 -1.68 4.55 6.36
C ALA A 104 -1.41 3.06 6.60
N ALA A 105 -0.36 2.51 5.99
CA ALA A 105 0.04 1.13 6.24
C ALA A 105 1.53 0.89 6.00
N TYR A 106 2.05 -0.18 6.61
CA TYR A 106 3.32 -0.81 6.27
C TYR A 106 3.32 -2.28 6.72
N SER A 107 4.28 -3.06 6.24
CA SER A 107 4.48 -4.44 6.69
C SER A 107 5.93 -4.69 7.09
N SER A 108 6.19 -5.70 7.93
CA SER A 108 7.53 -5.91 8.48
C SER A 108 8.57 -6.26 7.41
N ASN A 109 8.15 -6.85 6.30
CA ASN A 109 9.03 -7.25 5.20
C ASN A 109 8.76 -6.47 3.90
N GLY A 110 7.79 -5.54 3.89
CA GLY A 110 7.33 -4.87 2.68
C GLY A 110 6.52 -5.76 1.75
N ASN A 111 5.91 -6.85 2.24
CA ASN A 111 4.91 -7.54 1.44
C ASN A 111 3.60 -6.76 1.43
N ASP A 112 2.87 -6.96 0.35
CA ASP A 112 1.74 -6.13 -0.03
C ASP A 112 0.44 -6.60 0.65
N LEU A 113 -0.65 -5.90 0.32
CA LEU A 113 -2.01 -6.33 0.63
C LEU A 113 -2.95 -5.98 -0.54
N GLY A 114 -4.10 -6.62 -0.60
CA GLY A 114 -5.20 -6.25 -1.51
C GLY A 114 -6.25 -5.38 -0.83
N LEU A 115 -6.96 -4.57 -1.61
CA LEU A 115 -8.08 -3.73 -1.17
C LEU A 115 -9.30 -3.97 -2.03
N TYR A 116 -10.43 -4.22 -1.38
CA TYR A 116 -11.69 -4.43 -2.09
C TYR A 116 -12.85 -3.75 -1.37
N LEU A 117 -13.76 -3.18 -2.14
CA LEU A 117 -15.09 -2.77 -1.68
C LEU A 117 -16.13 -3.52 -2.51
N HIS A 118 -16.94 -4.33 -1.85
CA HIS A 118 -17.85 -5.24 -2.52
C HIS A 118 -19.05 -5.57 -1.63
N GLU A 119 -20.07 -6.20 -2.20
CA GLU A 119 -21.24 -6.73 -1.48
C GLU A 119 -20.81 -7.69 -0.35
N HIS A 120 -21.33 -7.50 0.86
CA HIS A 120 -20.95 -8.34 2.01
C HIS A 120 -21.54 -9.75 1.94
N SER A 121 -22.81 -9.87 1.56
CA SER A 121 -23.60 -11.09 1.65
C SER A 121 -24.36 -11.29 0.35
N GLY A 122 -23.75 -12.02 -0.58
CA GLY A 122 -24.27 -12.25 -1.93
C GLY A 122 -23.18 -12.86 -2.81
N ASP A 123 -23.11 -12.42 -4.06
CA ASP A 123 -22.13 -12.90 -5.03
C ASP A 123 -20.76 -12.21 -4.88
N TYR A 124 -20.60 -11.39 -3.83
CA TYR A 124 -19.43 -10.53 -3.61
C TYR A 124 -19.18 -9.58 -4.78
N THR A 125 -20.28 -9.06 -5.34
CA THR A 125 -20.24 -8.12 -6.46
C THR A 125 -19.36 -6.92 -6.09
N SER A 126 -18.37 -6.63 -6.93
CA SER A 126 -17.50 -5.46 -6.76
C SER A 126 -18.31 -4.17 -6.80
N TYR A 127 -17.98 -3.23 -5.92
CA TYR A 127 -18.53 -1.87 -5.88
C TYR A 127 -17.52 -0.82 -6.34
N GLY A 128 -16.59 -1.21 -7.21
CA GLY A 128 -15.68 -0.32 -7.94
C GLY A 128 -14.27 -0.20 -7.37
N LEU A 129 -14.02 -0.63 -6.13
CA LEU A 129 -12.67 -0.75 -5.58
C LEU A 129 -12.23 -2.22 -5.60
N SER A 130 -11.26 -2.55 -6.46
CA SER A 130 -10.67 -3.89 -6.55
C SER A 130 -9.18 -3.78 -6.93
N ILE A 131 -8.33 -3.66 -5.92
CA ILE A 131 -6.88 -3.53 -6.05
C ILE A 131 -6.25 -4.78 -5.47
N ASP A 132 -5.67 -5.62 -6.33
CA ASP A 132 -5.06 -6.86 -5.86
C ASP A 132 -3.78 -6.62 -5.07
N GLN A 133 -3.02 -5.56 -5.37
CA GLN A 133 -1.73 -5.28 -4.78
C GLN A 133 -1.57 -3.78 -4.47
N VAL A 134 -1.34 -3.47 -3.20
CA VAL A 134 -0.89 -2.17 -2.71
C VAL A 134 0.55 -2.35 -2.26
N ASP A 135 1.47 -1.70 -2.98
CA ASP A 135 2.91 -1.83 -2.76
C ASP A 135 3.33 -1.22 -1.41
N LEU A 136 3.52 -2.08 -0.41
CA LEU A 136 3.92 -1.66 0.93
C LEU A 136 5.45 -1.62 1.07
N SER A 137 5.91 -0.77 1.98
CA SER A 137 7.29 -0.75 2.43
C SER A 137 7.39 -1.19 3.90
N THR A 138 8.60 -1.13 4.45
CA THR A 138 8.88 -1.38 5.87
C THR A 138 8.69 -0.16 6.76
N ALA A 139 8.20 0.96 6.21
CA ALA A 139 7.90 2.18 6.93
C ALA A 139 6.51 2.70 6.55
N TRP A 140 5.90 3.49 7.43
CA TRP A 140 4.59 4.10 7.19
C TRP A 140 4.53 4.80 5.83
N GLN A 141 3.55 4.41 5.02
CA GLN A 141 3.15 5.10 3.80
C GLN A 141 1.67 5.43 3.88
N GLN A 142 1.30 6.58 3.35
CA GLN A 142 -0.09 6.97 3.18
C GLN A 142 -0.54 6.63 1.76
N PHE A 143 -1.68 5.98 1.65
CA PHE A 143 -2.29 5.59 0.39
C PHE A 143 -3.61 6.33 0.20
N THR A 144 -3.96 6.61 -1.05
CA THR A 144 -5.22 7.24 -1.42
C THR A 144 -5.68 6.73 -2.77
N PHE A 145 -6.93 6.28 -2.83
CA PHE A 145 -7.55 5.72 -4.02
C PHE A 145 -8.92 6.36 -4.22
N GLU A 146 -9.16 6.93 -5.40
CA GLU A 146 -10.49 7.34 -5.82
C GLU A 146 -11.09 6.28 -6.75
N PHE A 147 -12.38 6.00 -6.58
CA PHE A 147 -13.12 5.07 -7.42
C PHE A 147 -14.57 5.54 -7.55
N VAL A 148 -15.28 5.01 -8.55
CA VAL A 148 -16.71 5.25 -8.76
C VAL A 148 -17.45 3.95 -8.46
N THR A 149 -18.53 4.03 -7.70
CA THR A 149 -19.35 2.85 -7.38
C THR A 149 -20.04 2.29 -8.61
N GLU A 150 -20.02 0.98 -8.74
CA GLU A 150 -20.63 0.21 -9.83
C GLU A 150 -21.30 -1.06 -9.27
N GLY A 151 -22.02 -1.79 -10.13
CA GLY A 151 -22.63 -3.08 -9.74
C GLY A 151 -23.99 -2.99 -9.05
N PHE A 152 -24.55 -1.78 -8.88
CA PHE A 152 -25.88 -1.56 -8.31
C PHE A 152 -26.51 -0.24 -8.81
N SER A 153 -27.83 -0.12 -8.73
CA SER A 153 -28.61 1.01 -9.30
C SER A 153 -29.41 1.82 -8.27
N ALA A 154 -29.40 1.43 -7.01
CA ALA A 154 -30.06 2.12 -5.89
C ALA A 154 -29.15 2.06 -4.65
N PRO A 155 -29.28 2.99 -3.69
CA PRO A 155 -28.40 3.02 -2.52
C PRO A 155 -28.36 1.66 -1.80
N VAL A 156 -27.15 1.24 -1.42
CA VAL A 156 -26.92 -0.04 -0.71
C VAL A 156 -26.41 0.22 0.71
N ALA A 157 -26.57 -0.75 1.60
CA ALA A 157 -26.10 -0.68 3.00
C ALA A 157 -25.36 -1.95 3.44
N ASP A 158 -24.94 -2.77 2.47
CA ASP A 158 -24.28 -4.05 2.64
C ASP A 158 -22.84 -4.04 2.11
N GLY A 159 -22.25 -2.86 1.87
CA GLY A 159 -20.85 -2.75 1.47
C GLY A 159 -19.90 -3.33 2.53
N ARG A 160 -18.86 -4.03 2.07
CA ARG A 160 -17.71 -4.48 2.86
C ARG A 160 -16.42 -3.89 2.30
N LEU A 161 -15.74 -3.06 3.08
CA LEU A 161 -14.34 -2.74 2.84
C LEU A 161 -13.47 -3.85 3.41
N ARG A 162 -12.58 -4.41 2.58
CA ARG A 162 -11.70 -5.52 2.94
C ARG A 162 -10.25 -5.23 2.58
N PHE A 163 -9.39 -5.33 3.58
CA PHE A 163 -7.96 -5.54 3.43
C PHE A 163 -7.71 -7.04 3.34
N TRP A 164 -7.11 -7.49 2.24
CA TRP A 164 -6.87 -8.90 1.93
C TRP A 164 -5.38 -9.21 2.05
N LEU A 165 -5.02 -10.19 2.87
CA LEU A 165 -3.62 -10.48 3.17
C LEU A 165 -3.15 -11.81 2.54
N SER A 166 -4.05 -12.73 2.25
CA SER A 166 -3.71 -14.13 1.92
C SER A 166 -2.73 -14.33 0.77
N SER A 167 -2.87 -13.60 -0.32
CA SER A 167 -2.00 -13.75 -1.50
C SER A 167 -0.62 -13.12 -1.32
N HIS A 168 -0.40 -12.38 -0.23
CA HIS A 168 0.79 -11.54 -0.03
C HIS A 168 1.53 -11.86 1.27
N ALA A 169 0.82 -12.38 2.27
CA ALA A 169 1.37 -12.61 3.59
C ALA A 169 2.29 -13.83 3.64
N THR A 170 3.40 -13.67 4.37
CA THR A 170 4.33 -14.75 4.69
C THR A 170 4.28 -15.10 6.19
N ALA A 171 4.73 -16.30 6.55
CA ALA A 171 4.78 -16.71 7.95
C ALA A 171 5.74 -15.83 8.76
N GLY A 172 5.30 -15.36 9.92
CA GLY A 172 6.04 -14.45 10.80
C GLY A 172 5.82 -12.97 10.51
N GLU A 173 5.07 -12.64 9.46
CA GLU A 173 4.86 -11.25 9.03
C GLU A 173 3.90 -10.47 9.91
N ARG A 174 4.08 -9.15 9.91
CA ARG A 174 3.23 -8.19 10.60
C ARG A 174 2.83 -7.07 9.65
N TYR A 175 1.57 -6.66 9.73
CA TYR A 175 1.00 -5.53 9.01
C TYR A 175 0.45 -4.53 10.00
N TRP A 176 0.81 -3.26 9.84
CA TRP A 176 0.24 -2.15 10.59
C TRP A 176 -0.62 -1.33 9.66
N ILE A 177 -1.84 -1.01 10.09
CA ILE A 177 -2.84 -0.30 9.30
C ILE A 177 -3.56 0.69 10.22
N ASP A 178 -3.66 1.94 9.79
CA ASP A 178 -4.24 3.01 10.60
C ASP A 178 -4.83 4.13 9.72
N GLY A 179 -5.57 5.05 10.32
CA GLY A 179 -6.07 6.27 9.66
C GLY A 179 -7.03 6.00 8.50
N ILE A 180 -7.86 4.95 8.60
CA ILE A 180 -8.70 4.49 7.49
C ILE A 180 -9.93 5.38 7.34
N VAL A 181 -10.04 6.06 6.20
CA VAL A 181 -11.13 6.98 5.87
C VAL A 181 -11.72 6.62 4.51
N LEU A 182 -13.04 6.47 4.46
CA LEU A 182 -13.80 6.40 3.22
C LEU A 182 -14.77 7.57 3.18
N GLU A 183 -14.71 8.39 2.15
CA GLU A 183 -15.56 9.57 2.02
C GLU A 183 -16.08 9.73 0.59
N GLN A 184 -17.27 10.30 0.46
CA GLN A 184 -17.79 10.71 -0.83
C GLN A 184 -16.98 11.92 -1.31
N VAL A 185 -16.51 11.88 -2.55
CA VAL A 185 -15.87 13.03 -3.17
C VAL A 185 -16.95 13.79 -3.95
N PRO A 186 -17.35 14.98 -3.51
CA PRO A 186 -18.29 15.78 -4.27
C PRO A 186 -17.69 16.07 -5.64
N ASP A 187 -18.50 15.92 -6.68
CA ASP A 187 -18.15 16.50 -7.96
C ASP A 187 -17.99 17.99 -7.76
N SER A 188 -16.91 18.55 -8.30
CA SER A 188 -16.69 19.99 -8.30
C SER A 188 -17.85 20.61 -9.05
N VAL A 189 -18.90 20.98 -8.32
CA VAL A 189 -19.89 21.91 -8.81
C VAL A 189 -19.08 23.18 -8.97
N ALA A 190 -18.68 23.48 -10.20
CA ALA A 190 -18.29 24.84 -10.55
C ALA A 190 -19.40 25.69 -10.00
N THR A 191 -19.10 26.47 -8.95
CA THR A 191 -20.02 27.45 -8.41
C THR A 191 -20.39 28.33 -9.60
N ALA A 192 -21.56 28.05 -10.20
CA ALA A 192 -22.19 28.96 -11.11
C ALA A 192 -22.60 30.12 -10.20
N THR A 193 -21.66 31.03 -10.00
CA THR A 193 -21.92 32.38 -9.54
C THR A 193 -23.01 32.87 -10.46
N SER A 194 -24.25 32.87 -9.96
CA SER A 194 -25.36 33.56 -10.58
C SER A 194 -25.01 35.04 -10.49
N ALA A 195 -24.20 35.51 -11.42
CA ALA A 195 -24.00 36.92 -11.68
C ALA A 195 -25.37 37.45 -12.11
N THR A 196 -26.06 38.06 -11.16
CA THR A 196 -27.20 38.92 -11.44
C THR A 196 -26.70 40.00 -12.38
N SER A 197 -27.19 39.92 -13.62
CA SER A 197 -26.99 40.91 -14.67
C SER A 197 -27.45 42.28 -14.18
N PHE A 198 -26.50 43.12 -13.77
CA PHE A 198 -26.71 44.56 -13.75
C PHE A 198 -26.43 45.08 -15.16
N ASP A 199 -27.51 45.49 -15.81
CA ASP A 199 -27.50 46.21 -17.07
C ASP A 199 -26.89 47.61 -16.83
N ALA A 200 -25.74 47.89 -17.44
CA ALA A 200 -25.13 49.21 -17.46
C ALA A 200 -24.52 49.45 -18.84
N THR A 201 -25.23 50.25 -19.63
CA THR A 201 -24.84 50.73 -20.95
C THR A 201 -23.77 51.83 -20.83
N ALA A 202 -22.63 51.63 -21.50
CA ALA A 202 -21.61 52.57 -22.05
C ALA A 202 -21.22 53.83 -21.22
N THR A 203 -19.96 54.25 -21.11
CA THR A 203 -19.11 54.70 -22.23
C THR A 203 -17.69 55.03 -21.71
N ASP A 204 -16.71 54.86 -22.61
CA ASP A 204 -15.44 55.59 -22.74
C ASP A 204 -14.11 55.07 -22.14
N THR A 205 -13.23 54.82 -23.11
CA THR A 205 -11.76 54.61 -23.09
C THR A 205 -11.06 55.96 -22.80
N PRO A 206 -9.95 56.02 -22.03
CA PRO A 206 -8.64 55.88 -22.67
C PRO A 206 -7.56 55.13 -21.86
N THR A 207 -6.82 54.28 -22.59
CA THR A 207 -5.42 53.84 -22.35
C THR A 207 -4.49 55.08 -22.32
N PRO A 208 -3.55 55.24 -21.37
CA PRO A 208 -2.24 54.54 -21.36
C PRO A 208 -1.79 54.19 -19.91
N GLU A 209 -0.73 53.47 -19.56
CA GLU A 209 0.63 53.30 -20.10
C GLU A 209 1.26 52.10 -19.36
N ALA A 210 2.13 51.33 -20.02
CA ALA A 210 2.81 50.19 -19.44
C ALA A 210 4.11 50.60 -18.72
N PRO A 211 4.37 50.19 -17.46
CA PRO A 211 5.70 50.27 -16.90
C PRO A 211 6.55 49.06 -17.32
N THR A 212 7.71 49.38 -17.88
CA THR A 212 8.85 48.54 -18.25
C THR A 212 9.28 47.58 -17.13
N PRO A 213 9.59 46.29 -17.42
CA PRO A 213 10.13 45.38 -16.42
C PRO A 213 11.58 45.77 -16.07
N THR A 214 11.80 46.03 -14.78
CA THR A 214 13.14 46.24 -14.22
C THR A 214 13.84 44.89 -14.07
N ALA A 215 14.98 44.74 -14.75
CA ALA A 215 15.91 43.64 -14.57
C ALA A 215 16.51 43.64 -13.15
N VAL A 216 16.52 42.47 -12.50
CA VAL A 216 17.28 42.22 -11.26
C VAL A 216 18.03 40.89 -11.46
N PRO A 217 19.32 40.82 -11.03
CA PRO A 217 20.33 39.99 -11.67
C PRO A 217 20.43 38.56 -11.14
N ASP A 218 21.12 37.76 -11.95
CA ASP A 218 21.51 36.36 -11.82
C ASP A 218 21.64 35.82 -10.38
N THR A 219 20.84 34.79 -10.11
CA THR A 219 21.05 33.87 -8.99
C THR A 219 22.17 32.89 -9.37
N PRO A 220 23.23 32.72 -8.57
CA PRO A 220 24.27 31.75 -8.89
C PRO A 220 23.74 30.33 -8.75
N THR A 221 23.95 29.56 -9.82
CA THR A 221 23.82 28.10 -9.92
C THR A 221 24.42 27.38 -8.70
N PRO A 222 23.68 26.52 -7.99
CA PRO A 222 24.31 25.63 -7.03
C PRO A 222 25.18 24.61 -7.77
N THR A 223 26.48 24.63 -7.48
CA THR A 223 27.45 23.63 -7.91
C THR A 223 26.98 22.24 -7.45
N SER A 224 26.71 21.39 -8.43
CA SER A 224 26.52 19.95 -8.27
C SER A 224 27.79 19.34 -7.67
N LEU A 225 27.73 18.91 -6.41
CA LEU A 225 28.76 18.06 -5.82
C LEU A 225 28.39 16.61 -6.12
N GLU A 226 29.12 16.05 -7.08
CA GLU A 226 29.15 14.64 -7.43
C GLU A 226 29.60 13.80 -6.21
N PRO A 227 28.84 12.79 -5.77
CA PRO A 227 29.33 11.86 -4.77
C PRO A 227 30.37 10.93 -5.40
N THR A 228 31.63 11.11 -5.01
CA THR A 228 32.71 10.16 -5.27
C THR A 228 32.37 8.81 -4.62
N ALA A 229 32.07 7.82 -5.46
CA ALA A 229 31.92 6.43 -5.04
C ALA A 229 33.26 5.91 -4.51
N THR A 230 33.36 5.74 -3.19
CA THR A 230 34.44 4.97 -2.58
C THR A 230 34.00 3.52 -2.49
N ALA A 231 34.61 2.68 -3.34
CA ALA A 231 34.50 1.23 -3.29
C ALA A 231 34.97 0.70 -1.92
N PRO A 232 34.24 -0.21 -1.26
CA PRO A 232 34.81 -1.01 -0.19
C PRO A 232 35.67 -2.13 -0.78
N ALA A 233 36.91 -2.17 -0.33
CA ALA A 233 37.86 -3.23 -0.57
C ALA A 233 37.32 -4.58 -0.05
N ALA A 234 37.53 -5.62 -0.85
CA ALA A 234 37.36 -7.00 -0.46
C ALA A 234 38.49 -7.43 0.50
N GLU A 235 38.12 -8.16 1.57
CA GLU A 235 38.79 -9.35 2.15
C GLU A 235 38.34 -9.58 3.61
N PRO A 236 38.52 -10.78 4.21
CA PRO A 236 38.66 -12.11 3.64
C PRO A 236 37.62 -13.12 4.20
N THR A 237 37.51 -14.25 3.50
CA THR A 237 36.70 -15.41 3.86
C THR A 237 37.24 -16.14 5.10
N THR A 238 36.39 -16.30 6.12
CA THR A 238 36.64 -17.26 7.21
C THR A 238 35.87 -18.54 6.99
N THR A 239 36.63 -19.58 6.61
CA THR A 239 36.27 -20.99 6.65
C THR A 239 35.93 -21.42 8.07
N THR A 240 34.79 -22.08 8.29
CA THR A 240 34.57 -22.94 9.45
C THR A 240 33.79 -24.20 9.02
N ALA A 241 34.21 -25.31 9.62
CA ALA A 241 34.08 -26.72 9.27
C ALA A 241 32.64 -27.29 9.16
N PRO A 242 32.48 -28.46 8.51
CA PRO A 242 31.17 -29.08 8.25
C PRO A 242 30.54 -29.69 9.51
N SER A 243 29.24 -29.45 9.70
CA SER A 243 28.43 -30.17 10.68
C SER A 243 28.01 -31.52 10.09
N THR A 244 28.29 -32.58 10.85
CA THR A 244 28.02 -33.98 10.57
C THR A 244 26.52 -34.25 10.40
N ALA A 245 26.15 -34.80 9.25
CA ALA A 245 24.83 -35.34 8.98
C ALA A 245 24.62 -36.68 9.72
N THR A 246 23.47 -36.84 10.36
CA THR A 246 22.97 -38.13 10.84
C THR A 246 21.76 -38.50 9.98
N PRO A 247 21.75 -39.62 9.23
CA PRO A 247 20.60 -40.01 8.44
C PRO A 247 19.54 -40.72 9.30
N LEU A 248 18.27 -40.31 9.16
CA LEU A 248 17.09 -41.06 9.62
C LEU A 248 16.53 -41.92 8.46
N PRO A 249 15.88 -43.07 8.74
CA PRO A 249 15.70 -44.15 7.77
C PRO A 249 14.61 -43.89 6.73
N THR A 250 14.94 -44.24 5.48
CA THR A 250 14.05 -44.26 4.31
C THR A 250 12.97 -45.33 4.44
N ILE A 251 11.70 -44.92 4.52
CA ILE A 251 10.55 -45.82 4.34
C ILE A 251 10.26 -45.91 2.85
N PHE A 252 10.37 -47.13 2.31
CA PHE A 252 10.04 -47.49 0.94
C PHE A 252 8.52 -47.53 0.78
N VAL A 253 7.95 -46.65 -0.05
CA VAL A 253 6.54 -46.74 -0.49
C VAL A 253 6.58 -47.04 -2.00
N PRO A 254 6.00 -48.16 -2.47
CA PRO A 254 5.97 -48.45 -3.90
C PRO A 254 4.97 -47.56 -4.64
N THR A 255 5.45 -46.92 -5.70
CA THR A 255 4.68 -46.18 -6.71
C THR A 255 3.69 -47.10 -7.42
N PRO A 256 2.40 -46.72 -7.60
CA PRO A 256 1.52 -47.45 -8.51
C PRO A 256 1.79 -47.05 -9.97
N THR A 257 2.00 -48.10 -10.77
CA THR A 257 2.06 -48.10 -12.24
C THR A 257 0.82 -47.46 -12.86
N ALA A 258 0.98 -46.37 -13.60
CA ALA A 258 -0.05 -45.85 -14.49
C ALA A 258 0.14 -46.46 -15.89
N THR A 259 -0.79 -47.35 -16.26
CA THR A 259 -1.00 -47.86 -17.61
C THR A 259 -1.63 -46.78 -18.49
N ASN A 260 -1.02 -46.50 -19.63
CA ASN A 260 -1.59 -45.69 -20.70
C ASN A 260 -2.34 -46.59 -21.69
N PRO A 261 -3.56 -46.24 -22.12
CA PRO A 261 -4.03 -46.61 -23.44
C PRO A 261 -4.22 -45.38 -24.33
N SER A 262 -3.72 -45.53 -25.55
CA SER A 262 -3.89 -44.68 -26.72
C SER A 262 -5.35 -44.51 -27.16
N ASP A 263 -5.63 -43.34 -27.72
CA ASP A 263 -6.16 -43.10 -29.08
C ASP A 263 -7.34 -42.10 -29.14
N GLY A 264 -7.28 -41.14 -30.08
CA GLY A 264 -8.42 -40.26 -30.39
C GLY A 264 -8.13 -38.80 -30.77
N THR A 265 -7.88 -38.55 -32.05
CA THR A 265 -8.27 -37.35 -32.86
C THR A 265 -7.60 -35.98 -32.59
N PRO A 266 -7.08 -35.28 -33.62
CA PRO A 266 -6.52 -33.93 -33.49
C PRO A 266 -7.64 -32.87 -33.41
N GLY A 267 -7.79 -32.23 -32.25
CA GLY A 267 -8.76 -31.16 -32.02
C GLY A 267 -8.12 -29.98 -31.28
N VAL A 268 -7.82 -28.92 -32.03
CA VAL A 268 -7.74 -27.49 -31.65
C VAL A 268 -7.28 -27.16 -30.21
N ASN A 269 -6.01 -26.74 -30.06
CA ASN A 269 -5.55 -26.01 -28.86
C ASN A 269 -6.29 -24.67 -28.74
N PRO A 270 -7.01 -24.38 -27.64
CA PRO A 270 -7.63 -23.07 -27.44
C PRO A 270 -6.69 -22.17 -26.66
N ILE A 271 -5.57 -21.76 -27.26
CA ILE A 271 -4.76 -20.66 -26.72
C ILE A 271 -4.44 -19.73 -27.89
N VAL A 272 -5.25 -18.68 -27.97
CA VAL A 272 -4.94 -17.26 -28.25
C VAL A 272 -6.29 -16.61 -28.58
N VAL A 273 -6.89 -15.92 -27.61
CA VAL A 273 -7.88 -14.87 -27.92
C VAL A 273 -7.09 -13.57 -27.91
N GLU A 274 -6.72 -13.14 -29.10
CA GLU A 274 -6.03 -11.88 -29.35
C GLU A 274 -6.99 -10.72 -29.04
N ASN A 275 -6.70 -9.94 -27.99
CA ASN A 275 -7.47 -8.74 -27.65
C ASN A 275 -6.66 -7.50 -28.06
N GLN A 276 -6.63 -7.19 -29.35
CA GLN A 276 -6.20 -5.89 -29.85
C GLN A 276 -7.35 -4.90 -29.60
N GLN A 277 -7.15 -3.90 -28.74
CA GLN A 277 -8.02 -2.72 -28.77
C GLN A 277 -7.71 -1.94 -30.06
N PRO A 278 -8.72 -1.59 -30.89
CA PRO A 278 -8.50 -0.75 -32.06
C PRO A 278 -7.86 0.59 -31.67
N GLY A 279 -6.64 0.85 -32.15
CA GLY A 279 -5.99 2.17 -32.04
C GLY A 279 -4.83 2.31 -31.05
N THR A 280 -4.20 1.23 -30.56
CA THR A 280 -2.98 1.34 -29.73
C THR A 280 -1.83 0.51 -30.29
N THR A 281 -0.58 1.00 -30.19
CA THR A 281 0.65 0.30 -30.63
C THR A 281 1.35 -0.46 -29.48
N ALA A 282 0.67 -0.68 -28.35
CA ALA A 282 1.26 -1.27 -27.15
C ALA A 282 0.72 -2.69 -26.89
N TRP A 283 1.62 -3.67 -26.90
CA TRP A 283 1.31 -5.05 -26.52
C TRP A 283 1.20 -5.16 -24.99
N LYS A 284 0.05 -5.59 -24.47
CA LYS A 284 -0.08 -6.05 -23.07
C LYS A 284 0.14 -7.57 -23.01
N LEU A 285 1.18 -8.02 -22.31
CA LEU A 285 1.35 -9.43 -21.97
C LEU A 285 0.33 -9.82 -20.89
N GLY A 286 -0.75 -10.50 -21.28
CA GLY A 286 -1.73 -11.07 -20.35
C GLY A 286 -1.29 -12.46 -19.87
N ARG A 287 -0.90 -12.53 -18.59
CA ARG A 287 -0.48 -13.72 -17.81
C ARG A 287 0.83 -14.39 -18.27
N LYS A 288 1.80 -14.49 -17.36
CA LYS A 288 2.95 -15.40 -17.49
C LYS A 288 2.42 -16.83 -17.38
N ALA A 289 2.59 -17.63 -18.42
CA ALA A 289 2.54 -19.08 -18.29
C ALA A 289 3.83 -19.52 -17.58
N ASN A 290 3.69 -20.09 -16.39
CA ASN A 290 4.73 -20.78 -15.65
C ASN A 290 4.45 -22.28 -15.74
N ASP A 291 5.21 -22.99 -16.57
CA ASP A 291 5.39 -24.41 -16.31
C ASP A 291 6.24 -24.57 -15.03
N SER A 292 6.18 -25.73 -14.40
CA SER A 292 6.92 -26.04 -13.17
C SER A 292 8.47 -26.00 -13.33
N ALA A 293 8.98 -25.50 -14.45
CA ALA A 293 10.40 -25.28 -14.74
C ALA A 293 10.75 -23.82 -15.07
N GLY A 294 9.79 -22.88 -15.12
CA GLY A 294 10.04 -21.45 -15.23
C GLY A 294 10.68 -20.97 -16.54
N GLN A 295 10.53 -21.69 -17.66
CA GLN A 295 11.06 -21.25 -18.96
C GLN A 295 9.96 -20.69 -19.88
N ILE A 296 10.18 -19.48 -20.41
CA ILE A 296 9.42 -18.97 -21.56
C ILE A 296 10.16 -19.43 -22.83
N LYS A 297 9.62 -20.41 -23.57
CA LYS A 297 10.12 -20.75 -24.90
C LYS A 297 9.45 -19.86 -25.94
N GLY A 298 10.23 -18.97 -26.56
CA GLY A 298 9.80 -18.22 -27.74
C GLY A 298 9.86 -19.11 -28.98
N TYR A 299 8.73 -19.25 -29.65
CA TYR A 299 8.61 -19.64 -31.06
C TYR A 299 7.55 -18.76 -31.71
#